data_AF-A0A9E2BQ93-F1
#
_entry.id   AF-A0A9E2BQ93-F1
#
_cell.length_a   1.000
_cell.length_b   1.000
_cell.length_c   1.000
_cell.angle_alpha   90.00
_cell.angle_beta   90.00
_cell.angle_gamma   90.00
#
_symmetry.space_group_name_H-M   'P 1'
#
loop_
_entity.id
_entity.type
_entity.pdbx_description
1 polymer ?
#
loop_
_entity_poly.entity_id
_entity_poly.type
_entity_poly.pdbx_seq_one_letter_code
_entity_poly.pdbx_strand_id
1 'polypeptide(L)'
;MAWQLNELASLHWRCWSGEWAVFDVGSGQTHQMDTFTATTLMMLEAGPQDLPALGAQVADELQLPNNAELSSVLINTLEQLVSVGLIESTAP
;
A
#
# COMPACT_ATOMS: atom_id res chain seq x y z
N MET A 1 6.57 14.74 2.36
CA MET A 1 5.63 13.87 3.08
C MET A 1 5.87 12.48 2.54
N ALA A 2 6.12 11.53 3.43
CA ALA A 2 6.28 10.12 3.08
C ALA A 2 5.20 9.31 3.81
N TRP A 3 4.99 8.08 3.35
CA TRP A 3 4.06 7.13 3.93
C TRP A 3 4.85 5.94 4.44
N GLN A 4 4.35 5.32 5.49
CA GLN A 4 4.92 4.10 6.06
C GLN A 4 3.81 3.18 6.56
N LEU A 5 4.12 1.89 6.71
CA LEU A 5 3.26 0.99 7.46
C LEU A 5 3.04 1.55 8.87
N ASN A 6 1.79 1.50 9.36
CA ASN A 6 1.50 1.86 10.74
C ASN A 6 2.31 0.96 11.69
N GLU A 7 2.99 1.53 12.67
CA GLU A 7 3.86 0.78 13.61
C GLU A 7 3.10 -0.30 14.40
N LEU A 8 1.78 -0.15 14.56
CA LEU A 8 0.93 -1.15 15.22
C LEU A 8 0.45 -2.24 14.28
N ALA A 9 0.56 -2.05 12.97
CA ALA A 9 0.13 -3.03 11.97
C ALA A 9 1.16 -4.15 11.86
N SER A 10 0.68 -5.38 11.76
CA SER A 10 1.52 -6.55 11.48
C SER A 10 0.79 -7.44 10.50
N LEU A 11 1.33 -7.50 9.27
CA LEU A 11 0.59 -7.98 8.12
C LEU A 11 0.93 -9.43 7.78
N HIS A 12 -0.10 -10.26 7.67
CA HIS A 12 0.02 -11.64 7.21
C HIS A 12 -0.72 -11.81 5.88
N TRP A 13 0.04 -12.07 4.82
CA TRP A 13 -0.48 -12.12 3.46
C TRP A 13 -0.97 -13.50 3.03
N ARG A 14 -2.04 -13.49 2.23
CA ARG A 14 -2.52 -14.61 1.42
C ARG A 14 -2.94 -14.11 0.05
N CYS A 15 -2.67 -14.92 -0.97
CA CYS A 15 -3.10 -14.66 -2.34
C CYS A 15 -3.77 -15.92 -2.90
N TRP A 16 -4.94 -15.73 -3.50
CA TRP A 16 -5.67 -16.80 -4.20
C TRP A 16 -6.13 -16.29 -5.55
N SER A 17 -5.59 -16.86 -6.62
CA SER A 17 -6.01 -16.56 -8.01
C SER A 17 -6.01 -15.05 -8.37
N GLY A 18 -5.09 -14.27 -7.81
CA GLY A 18 -4.99 -12.83 -8.05
C GLY A 18 -5.82 -11.95 -7.12
N GLU A 19 -6.55 -12.54 -6.18
CA GLU A 19 -7.15 -11.81 -5.06
C GLU A 19 -6.22 -11.84 -3.85
N TRP A 20 -6.01 -10.67 -3.24
CA TRP A 20 -5.16 -10.52 -2.07
C TRP A 20 -6.01 -10.33 -0.82
N ALA A 21 -5.61 -11.03 0.23
CA ALA A 21 -6.08 -10.76 1.58
C ALA A 21 -4.88 -10.54 2.50
N VAL A 22 -4.97 -9.52 3.33
CA VAL A 22 -4.00 -9.27 4.40
C VAL A 22 -4.73 -9.27 5.73
N PHE A 23 -4.24 -10.09 6.65
CA PHE A 23 -4.66 -10.06 8.04
C PHE A 23 -3.72 -9.13 8.81
N ASP A 24 -4.28 -8.07 9.40
CA ASP A 24 -3.56 -7.21 10.33
C ASP A 24 -3.73 -7.76 11.75
N VAL A 25 -2.65 -8.29 12.32
CA VAL A 25 -2.63 -8.83 13.69
C VAL A 25 -2.92 -7.73 14.72
N GLY A 26 -2.53 -6.48 14.45
CA GLY A 26 -2.69 -5.36 15.37
C GLY A 26 -4.15 -5.01 15.64
N SER A 27 -4.97 -4.97 14.59
CA SER A 27 -6.42 -4.73 14.69
C SER A 27 -7.26 -6.00 14.76
N GLY A 28 -6.70 -7.15 14.37
CA GLY A 28 -7.44 -8.41 14.18
C GLY A 28 -8.35 -8.40 12.95
N GLN A 29 -8.15 -7.47 12.02
CA GLN A 29 -8.98 -7.33 10.82
C GLN A 29 -8.35 -8.03 9.61
N THR A 30 -9.20 -8.50 8.71
CA THR A 30 -8.78 -8.99 7.39
C THR A 30 -9.26 -8.02 6.33
N HIS A 31 -8.34 -7.55 5.49
CA HIS A 31 -8.64 -6.65 4.38
C HIS A 31 -8.46 -7.42 3.08
N GLN A 32 -9.53 -7.50 2.29
CA GLN A 32 -9.45 -7.96 0.91
C GLN A 32 -9.12 -6.75 0.02
N MET A 33 -8.23 -6.94 -0.94
CA MET A 33 -7.78 -5.88 -1.83
C MET A 33 -7.34 -6.43 -3.19
N ASP A 34 -7.31 -5.54 -4.18
CA ASP A 34 -6.79 -5.87 -5.50
C ASP A 34 -5.25 -5.90 -5.51
N THR A 35 -4.68 -6.37 -6.61
CA THR A 35 -3.23 -6.45 -6.80
C THR A 35 -2.54 -5.09 -6.68
N PHE A 36 -3.20 -4.01 -7.13
CA PHE A 36 -2.63 -2.67 -7.07
C PHE A 36 -2.43 -2.19 -5.63
N THR A 37 -3.50 -2.32 -4.84
CA THR A 37 -3.52 -1.94 -3.42
C THR A 37 -2.59 -2.82 -2.60
N ALA A 38 -2.59 -4.14 -2.86
CA ALA A 38 -1.68 -5.08 -2.19
C ALA A 38 -0.21 -4.73 -2.45
N THR A 39 0.15 -4.51 -3.71
CA THR A 39 1.52 -4.15 -4.10
C THR A 39 1.94 -2.83 -3.47
N THR A 40 1.06 -1.83 -3.50
CA THR A 40 1.31 -0.53 -2.84
C THR A 40 1.62 -0.71 -1.35
N LEU A 41 0.81 -1.50 -0.64
CA LEU A 41 1.00 -1.74 0.79
C LEU A 41 2.29 -2.54 1.07
N MET A 42 2.62 -3.54 0.25
CA MET A 42 3.86 -4.30 0.37
C MET A 42 5.11 -3.43 0.21
N MET A 43 5.10 -2.45 -0.69
CA MET A 43 6.21 -1.51 -0.84
C MET A 43 6.41 -0.64 0.41
N LEU A 44 5.32 -0.27 1.09
CA LEU A 44 5.36 0.48 2.35
C LEU A 44 5.68 -0.38 3.57
N GLU A 45 5.35 -1.67 3.53
CA GLU A 45 5.79 -2.67 4.52
C GLU A 45 7.31 -2.88 4.45
N ALA A 46 7.91 -2.78 3.26
CA ALA A 46 9.36 -2.84 3.09
C ALA A 46 10.10 -1.60 3.62
N GLY A 47 9.42 -0.45 3.74
CA GLY A 47 9.92 0.75 4.39
C GLY A 47 9.20 2.04 3.97
N PRO A 48 9.45 3.16 4.67
CA PRO A 48 8.83 4.44 4.36
C PRO A 48 9.21 4.96 2.97
N GLN A 49 8.24 5.47 2.21
CA GLN A 49 8.46 6.01 0.86
C GLN A 49 7.67 7.29 0.61
N ASP A 50 8.23 8.18 -0.22
CA ASP A 50 7.48 9.31 -0.79
C ASP A 50 6.71 8.89 -2.05
N LEU A 51 5.81 9.76 -2.51
CA LEU A 51 4.91 9.44 -3.63
C LEU A 51 5.68 9.15 -4.94
N PRO A 52 6.72 9.94 -5.33
CA PRO A 52 7.49 9.63 -6.53
C PRO A 52 8.22 8.28 -6.46
N ALA A 53 8.86 7.96 -5.33
CA ALA A 53 9.57 6.68 -5.18
C ALA A 53 8.61 5.50 -5.18
N LEU A 54 7.50 5.62 -4.44
CA LEU A 54 6.46 4.59 -4.38
C LEU A 54 5.83 4.38 -5.76
N GLY A 55 5.51 5.46 -6.48
CA GLY A 55 4.96 5.40 -7.83
C GLY A 55 5.89 4.71 -8.82
N ALA A 56 7.19 4.97 -8.74
CA ALA A 56 8.18 4.28 -9.57
C ALA A 56 8.26 2.77 -9.28
N GLN A 57 8.25 2.37 -8.00
CA GLN A 57 8.30 0.95 -7.61
C GLN A 57 7.04 0.20 -7.99
N VAL A 58 5.86 0.78 -7.73
CA VAL A 58 4.58 0.18 -8.11
C VAL A 58 4.44 0.08 -9.62
N ALA A 59 4.89 1.10 -10.37
CA ALA A 59 4.91 1.05 -11.82
C ALA A 59 5.77 -0.11 -12.36
N ASP A 60 6.97 -0.27 -11.81
CA ASP A 60 7.91 -1.31 -12.23
C ASP A 60 7.39 -2.72 -11.89
N GLU A 61 6.93 -2.93 -10.65
CA GLU A 61 6.42 -4.22 -10.19
C GLU A 61 5.19 -4.66 -10.98
N LEU A 62 4.26 -3.74 -11.26
CA LEU A 62 3.02 -4.03 -12.00
C LEU A 62 3.14 -3.87 -13.51
N GLN A 63 4.33 -3.51 -14.02
CA GLN A 63 4.58 -3.23 -15.44
C GLN A 63 3.60 -2.19 -16.02
N LEU A 64 3.34 -1.13 -15.23
CA LEU A 64 2.45 -0.02 -15.57
C LEU A 64 3.26 1.23 -16.00
N PRO A 65 2.67 2.12 -16.82
CA PRO A 65 3.30 3.39 -17.14
C PRO A 65 3.35 4.32 -15.90
N ASN A 66 4.54 4.79 -15.54
CA ASN A 66 4.70 5.79 -14.48
C ASN A 66 4.27 7.19 -14.97
N ASN A 67 2.97 7.47 -14.87
CA ASN A 67 2.36 8.69 -15.37
C ASN A 67 1.44 9.37 -14.32
N ALA A 68 0.80 10.48 -14.73
CA ALA A 68 -0.08 11.24 -13.84
C ALA A 68 -1.34 10.47 -13.41
N GLU A 69 -1.82 9.53 -14.24
CA GLU A 69 -2.97 8.67 -13.92
C GLU A 69 -2.61 7.69 -12.80
N LEU A 70 -1.47 7.00 -12.92
CA LEU A 70 -0.93 6.15 -11.86
C LEU A 70 -0.78 6.92 -10.55
N SER A 71 -0.22 8.14 -10.62
CA SER A 71 -0.05 8.99 -9.44
C SER A 71 -1.38 9.32 -8.77
N SER A 72 -2.43 9.57 -9.56
CA SER A 72 -3.77 9.88 -9.04
C SER A 72 -4.41 8.67 -8.38
N VAL A 73 -4.29 7.49 -8.99
CA VAL A 73 -4.77 6.22 -8.42
C VAL A 73 -4.03 5.92 -7.11
N LEU A 74 -2.70 6.07 -7.11
CA LEU A 74 -1.85 5.83 -5.94
C LEU A 74 -2.24 6.73 -4.77
N ILE A 75 -2.50 8.02 -5.00
CA ILE A 75 -2.98 8.94 -3.96
C ILE A 75 -4.30 8.44 -3.34
N ASN A 76 -5.27 8.06 -4.17
CA ASN A 76 -6.55 7.54 -3.67
C ASN A 76 -6.37 6.24 -2.86
N THR A 77 -5.49 5.35 -3.32
CA THR A 77 -5.14 4.12 -2.60
C THR A 77 -4.49 4.42 -1.25
N LEU A 78 -3.56 5.37 -1.19
CA LEU A 78 -2.93 5.79 0.06
C LEU A 78 -3.97 6.37 1.04
N GLU A 79 -4.89 7.20 0.57
CA GLU A 79 -5.98 7.74 1.41
C GLU A 79 -6.89 6.63 1.98
N GLN A 80 -7.21 5.62 1.16
CA GLN A 80 -7.98 4.46 1.61
C GLN A 80 -7.21 3.65 2.66
N LEU A 81 -5.93 3.37 2.44
CA LEU A 81 -5.08 2.63 3.39
C LEU A 81 -4.91 3.38 4.71
N VAL A 82 -4.80 4.71 4.68
CA VAL A 82 -4.81 5.56 5.88
C VAL A 82 -6.16 5.45 6.60
N SER A 83 -7.28 5.47 5.87
CA SER A 83 -8.62 5.45 6.47
C SER A 83 -8.92 4.15 7.24
N VAL A 84 -8.29 3.03 6.85
CA VAL A 84 -8.39 1.75 7.54
C VAL A 84 -7.27 1.52 8.56
N GLY A 85 -6.35 2.48 8.72
CA GLY A 85 -5.29 2.45 9.72
C GLY A 85 -4.10 1.55 9.40
N LEU A 86 -3.97 1.05 8.17
CA LEU A 86 -2.86 0.16 7.76
C LEU A 86 -1.57 0.93 7.53
N ILE A 87 -1.66 2.17 7.06
CA ILE A 87 -0.51 3.05 6.84
C ILE A 87 -0.76 4.39 7.51
N GLU A 88 0.32 5.15 7.67
CA GLU A 88 0.27 6.53 8.14
C GLU A 88 1.19 7.42 7.31
N SER A 89 0.91 8.72 7.32
CA SER A 89 1.80 9.72 6.73
C SER A 89 2.83 10.15 7.76
N THR A 90 4.10 9.99 7.44
CA THR A 90 5.19 10.67 8.15
C THR A 90 5.19 12.13 7.70
N ALA A 91 4.43 12.97 8.41
CA ALA A 91 4.67 14.40 8.37
C ALA A 91 6.01 14.71 9.05
N PRO A 92 6.73 15.76 8.63
CA PRO A 92 7.76 16.37 9.48
C PRO A 92 7.16 17.00 10.74
#